data_AF-A0A2K6G891-F1
#
_entry.id   AF-A0A2K6G891-F1
#
_cell.length_a   1.000
_cell.length_b   1.000
_cell.length_c   1.000
_cell.angle_alpha   90.00
_cell.angle_beta   90.00
_cell.angle_gamma   90.00
#
_symmetry.space_group_name_H-M   'P 1'
#
loop_
_entity.id
_entity.type
_entity.pdbx_description
1 polymer ?
#
loop_
_entity_poly.entity_id
_entity_poly.type
_entity_poly.pdbx_seq_one_letter_code
_entity_poly.pdbx_strand_id
1 'polypeptide(L)'
;MKGSGLAFTLLSAMFYLLCTPSTGLKTLHLGSCVITSNLQEIQSGFSEIRDSVQARDGNIDIRILRRMGSLQDTKPADRCCLLRHLLRLYLDRVFKNYQTPDHHTLRKISSLANSFLAIKKDLRLC
;
A
#
# COMPACT_ATOMS: atom_id res chain seq x y z
N MET A 1 -21.70 -6.42 47.81
CA MET A 1 -21.17 -5.67 46.65
C MET A 1 -19.98 -6.38 46.01
N LYS A 2 -20.19 -7.54 45.35
CA LYS A 2 -19.10 -8.33 44.71
C LYS A 2 -19.37 -8.72 43.24
N GLY A 3 -20.47 -8.24 42.65
CA GLY A 3 -20.83 -8.54 41.25
C GLY A 3 -20.29 -7.55 40.22
N SER A 4 -19.73 -6.42 40.65
CA SER A 4 -19.34 -5.32 39.75
C SER A 4 -18.00 -5.59 39.03
N GLY A 5 -17.03 -6.19 39.71
CA GLY A 5 -15.69 -6.44 39.14
C GLY A 5 -15.69 -7.39 37.94
N LEU A 6 -16.53 -8.43 37.95
CA LEU A 6 -16.65 -9.39 36.84
C LEU A 6 -17.29 -8.75 35.59
N ALA A 7 -18.24 -7.83 35.76
CA ALA A 7 -18.84 -7.12 34.64
C ALA A 7 -17.84 -6.13 34.00
N PHE A 8 -17.02 -5.45 34.81
CA PHE A 8 -15.98 -4.55 34.31
C PHE A 8 -14.85 -5.28 33.58
N THR A 9 -14.46 -6.49 34.02
CA THR A 9 -13.46 -7.29 33.29
C THR A 9 -13.99 -7.84 31.97
N LEU A 10 -15.27 -8.23 31.92
CA LEU A 10 -15.92 -8.69 30.68
C LEU A 10 -16.07 -7.55 29.66
N LEU A 11 -16.45 -6.35 30.10
CA LEU A 11 -16.55 -5.16 29.25
C LEU A 11 -15.18 -4.74 28.71
N SER A 12 -14.15 -4.78 29.56
CA SER A 12 -12.76 -4.52 29.18
C SER A 12 -12.27 -5.51 28.11
N ALA A 13 -12.49 -6.82 28.32
CA ALA A 13 -12.13 -7.85 27.35
C ALA A 13 -12.87 -7.69 25.99
N MET A 14 -14.14 -7.28 26.01
CA MET A 14 -14.88 -6.97 24.79
C MET A 14 -14.30 -5.76 24.04
N PHE A 15 -13.88 -4.71 24.77
CA PHE A 15 -13.23 -3.55 24.16
C PHE A 15 -11.89 -3.91 23.51
N TYR A 16 -11.09 -4.80 24.14
CA TYR A 16 -9.85 -5.31 23.55
C TYR A 16 -10.06 -6.18 22.30
N LEU A 17 -11.16 -6.94 22.23
CA LEU A 17 -11.51 -7.75 21.05
C LEU A 17 -12.02 -6.88 19.89
N LEU A 18 -12.72 -5.79 20.18
CA LEU A 18 -13.18 -4.79 19.20
C LEU A 18 -12.05 -3.86 18.72
N CYS A 19 -11.00 -3.69 19.53
CA CYS A 19 -9.76 -2.99 19.20
C CYS A 19 -8.70 -3.90 18.54
N THR A 20 -9.12 -4.92 17.79
CA THR A 20 -8.17 -5.48 16.82
C THR A 20 -7.98 -4.42 15.73
N PRO A 21 -6.76 -3.87 15.53
CA PRO A 21 -6.51 -3.06 14.36
C PRO A 21 -6.88 -3.95 13.18
N SER A 22 -7.93 -3.56 12.45
CA SER A 22 -8.28 -4.19 11.19
C SER A 22 -6.97 -4.37 10.44
N THR A 23 -6.59 -5.64 10.25
CA THR A 23 -5.32 -6.00 9.62
C THR A 23 -5.21 -5.16 8.36
N GLY A 24 -4.11 -4.42 8.18
CA GLY A 24 -3.92 -3.40 7.12
C GLY A 24 -4.07 -3.86 5.67
N LEU A 25 -4.58 -5.08 5.48
CA LEU A 25 -5.12 -5.66 4.27
C LEU A 25 -6.34 -4.87 3.81
N LYS A 26 -6.26 -4.40 2.56
CA LYS A 26 -7.35 -3.74 1.86
C LYS A 26 -7.73 -4.57 0.64
N THR A 27 -9.03 -4.81 0.48
CA THR A 27 -9.58 -5.46 -0.70
C THR A 27 -9.66 -4.46 -1.84
N LEU A 28 -9.07 -4.82 -2.99
CA LEU A 28 -9.06 -4.02 -4.21
C LEU A 28 -10.01 -4.65 -5.23
N HIS A 29 -11.05 -3.92 -5.60
CA HIS A 29 -12.00 -4.31 -6.63
C HIS A 29 -11.58 -3.74 -8.00
N LEU A 30 -11.10 -4.62 -8.88
CA LEU A 30 -10.45 -4.28 -10.15
C LEU A 30 -11.23 -4.88 -11.34
N GLY A 31 -12.55 -4.71 -11.32
CA GLY A 31 -13.47 -5.35 -12.27
C GLY A 31 -13.89 -6.72 -11.76
N SER A 32 -13.73 -7.76 -12.59
CA SER A 32 -13.92 -9.16 -12.20
C SER A 32 -12.81 -9.69 -11.29
N CYS A 33 -11.67 -9.00 -11.23
CA CYS A 33 -10.53 -9.32 -10.38
C CYS A 33 -10.69 -8.67 -9.00
N VAL A 34 -10.58 -9.47 -7.94
CA VAL A 34 -10.60 -9.00 -6.56
C VAL A 34 -9.40 -9.57 -5.84
N ILE A 35 -8.54 -8.70 -5.30
CA ILE A 35 -7.35 -9.10 -4.56
C ILE A 35 -7.32 -8.42 -3.20
N THR A 36 -6.62 -9.02 -2.25
CA THR A 36 -6.40 -8.43 -0.93
C THR A 36 -4.92 -8.09 -0.78
N SER A 37 -4.61 -6.86 -0.38
CA SER A 37 -3.22 -6.39 -0.32
C SER A 37 -2.96 -5.54 0.91
N ASN A 38 -1.78 -5.67 1.51
CA ASN A 38 -1.37 -4.90 2.68
C ASN A 38 -0.96 -3.47 2.30
N LEU A 39 -1.94 -2.59 2.08
CA LEU A 39 -1.66 -1.20 1.71
C LEU A 39 -1.07 -0.40 2.88
N GLN A 40 -1.37 -0.78 4.11
CA GLN A 40 -0.81 -0.13 5.28
C GLN A 40 0.72 -0.27 5.34
N GLU A 41 1.24 -1.46 5.05
CA GLU A 41 2.69 -1.71 4.99
C GLU A 41 3.39 -0.86 3.92
N ILE A 42 2.75 -0.70 2.76
CA ILE A 42 3.27 0.16 1.69
C ILE A 42 3.27 1.62 2.14
N GLN A 43 2.19 2.08 2.76
CA GLN A 43 2.05 3.47 3.22
C GLN A 43 3.04 3.79 4.33
N SER A 44 3.18 2.91 5.32
CA SER A 44 4.15 3.09 6.41
C SER A 44 5.57 3.08 5.87
N GLY A 45 5.92 2.09 5.04
CA GLY A 45 7.24 1.98 4.43
C GLY A 45 7.63 3.19 3.58
N PHE A 46 6.69 3.76 2.82
CA PHE A 46 6.94 4.97 2.03
C PHE A 46 7.00 6.23 2.90
N SER A 47 6.19 6.33 3.95
CA SER A 47 6.17 7.52 4.82
C SER A 47 7.53 7.83 5.43
N GLU A 48 8.33 6.80 5.73
CA GLU A 48 9.67 6.94 6.31
C GLU A 48 10.71 7.52 5.36
N ILE A 49 10.47 7.47 4.04
CA ILE A 49 11.39 7.98 3.00
C ILE A 49 10.77 9.05 2.12
N ARG A 50 9.49 9.41 2.35
CA ARG A 50 8.73 10.32 1.49
C ARG A 50 9.47 11.65 1.34
N ASP A 51 9.83 12.26 2.45
CA ASP A 51 10.36 13.62 2.46
C ASP A 51 11.76 13.66 1.81
N SER A 52 12.59 12.63 2.03
CA SER A 52 13.92 12.54 1.41
C SER A 52 13.87 12.22 -0.09
N VAL A 53 12.90 11.41 -0.53
CA VAL A 53 12.67 11.11 -1.95
C VAL A 53 12.11 12.33 -2.68
N GLN A 54 11.12 13.01 -2.09
CA GLN A 54 10.47 14.17 -2.70
C GLN A 54 11.40 15.39 -2.75
N ALA A 55 12.28 15.59 -1.76
CA ALA A 55 13.26 16.67 -1.78
C ALA A 55 14.27 16.56 -2.95
N ARG A 56 14.41 15.40 -3.58
CA ARG A 56 15.26 15.18 -4.76
C ARG A 56 14.56 15.45 -6.08
N ASP A 57 13.24 15.62 -6.08
CA ASP A 57 12.48 15.91 -7.29
C ASP A 57 12.45 17.42 -7.54
N GLY A 58 13.28 17.89 -8.47
CA GLY A 58 13.31 19.29 -8.88
C GLY A 58 12.19 19.69 -9.85
N ASN A 59 11.47 18.71 -10.42
CA ASN A 59 10.49 18.95 -11.48
C ASN A 59 9.07 19.12 -10.92
N ILE A 60 8.85 20.19 -10.15
CA ILE A 60 7.57 20.44 -9.46
C ILE A 60 6.39 20.68 -10.40
N ASP A 61 6.64 21.06 -11.65
CA ASP A 61 5.61 21.40 -12.64
C ASP A 61 5.00 20.16 -13.32
N ILE A 62 5.63 19.00 -13.19
CA ILE A 62 5.23 17.77 -13.92
C ILE A 62 4.67 16.74 -12.94
N ARG A 63 3.38 16.45 -13.07
CA ARG A 63 2.72 15.36 -12.30
C ARG A 63 2.36 14.17 -13.20
N ILE A 64 3.22 13.14 -13.17
CA ILE A 64 3.11 11.95 -14.03
C ILE A 64 1.74 11.25 -13.90
N LEU A 65 1.35 10.90 -12.67
CA LEU A 65 0.11 10.13 -12.44
C LEU A 65 -1.18 10.95 -12.62
N ARG A 66 -1.12 12.29 -12.66
CA ARG A 66 -2.31 13.11 -12.93
C ARG A 66 -2.80 12.91 -14.36
N ARG A 67 -1.87 12.73 -15.31
CA ARG A 67 -2.19 12.50 -16.72
C ARG A 67 -2.83 11.12 -16.95
N MET A 68 -2.55 10.15 -16.10
CA MET A 68 -3.07 8.78 -16.22
C MET A 68 -4.50 8.62 -15.67
N GLY A 69 -5.02 9.62 -14.94
CA GLY A 69 -6.32 9.55 -14.28
C GLY A 69 -6.31 8.73 -12.98
N SER A 70 -7.40 8.79 -12.22
CA SER A 70 -7.56 7.93 -11.04
C SER A 70 -7.89 6.51 -11.46
N LEU A 71 -7.39 5.53 -10.70
CA LEU A 71 -7.81 4.13 -10.86
C LEU A 71 -9.33 3.98 -10.66
N GLN A 72 -9.93 4.83 -9.84
CA GLN A 72 -11.38 4.81 -9.59
C GLN A 72 -12.18 5.34 -10.79
N ASP A 73 -11.64 6.30 -11.54
CA ASP A 73 -12.29 6.88 -12.72
C ASP A 73 -12.15 5.98 -13.96
N THR A 74 -11.27 4.99 -13.89
CA THR A 74 -11.09 3.98 -14.95
C THR A 74 -12.25 2.99 -14.94
N LYS A 75 -12.74 2.60 -16.13
CA LYS A 75 -13.77 1.57 -16.29
C LYS A 75 -13.39 0.31 -15.50
N PRO A 76 -14.31 -0.31 -14.73
CA PRO A 76 -13.97 -1.44 -13.88
C PRO A 76 -13.21 -2.57 -14.59
N ALA A 77 -13.58 -2.90 -15.84
CA ALA A 77 -12.91 -3.91 -16.65
C ALA A 77 -11.43 -3.59 -16.97
N ASP A 78 -11.07 -2.31 -17.03
CA ASP A 78 -9.72 -1.86 -17.40
C ASP A 78 -8.80 -1.65 -16.17
N ARG A 79 -9.37 -1.61 -14.95
CA ARG A 79 -8.63 -1.31 -13.71
C ARG A 79 -7.51 -2.32 -13.43
N CYS A 80 -7.78 -3.62 -13.60
CA CYS A 80 -6.77 -4.66 -13.40
C CYS A 80 -5.60 -4.50 -14.38
N CYS A 81 -5.90 -4.29 -15.66
CA CYS A 81 -4.90 -4.08 -16.71
C CYS A 81 -4.03 -2.85 -16.42
N LEU A 82 -4.67 -1.71 -16.12
CA LEU A 82 -3.98 -0.47 -15.77
C LEU A 82 -3.04 -0.66 -14.57
N LEU A 83 -3.52 -1.29 -13.49
CA LEU A 83 -2.71 -1.55 -12.30
C LEU A 83 -1.52 -2.48 -12.62
N ARG A 84 -1.72 -3.54 -13.43
CA ARG A 84 -0.64 -4.43 -13.86
C ARG A 84 0.46 -3.69 -14.62
N HIS A 85 0.09 -2.74 -15.49
CA HIS A 85 1.03 -1.90 -16.21
C HIS A 85 1.77 -0.93 -15.29
N LEU A 86 1.07 -0.29 -14.36
CA LEU A 86 1.69 0.59 -13.35
C LEU A 86 2.68 -0.15 -12.47
N LEU A 87 2.30 -1.31 -11.92
CA LEU A 87 3.22 -2.12 -11.11
C LEU A 87 4.45 -2.56 -11.91
N ARG A 88 4.27 -2.94 -13.19
CA ARG A 88 5.39 -3.28 -14.08
C ARG A 88 6.32 -2.08 -14.27
N LEU A 89 5.80 -0.90 -14.54
CA LEU A 89 6.59 0.33 -14.69
C LEU A 89 7.44 0.58 -13.43
N TYR A 90 6.83 0.52 -12.25
CA TYR A 90 7.53 0.77 -11.00
C TYR A 90 8.62 -0.27 -10.70
N LEU A 91 8.32 -1.55 -10.89
CA LEU A 91 9.28 -2.64 -10.65
C LEU A 91 10.44 -2.62 -11.65
N ASP A 92 10.16 -2.44 -12.93
CA ASP A 92 11.16 -2.58 -13.99
C ASP A 92 12.01 -1.30 -14.15
N ARG A 93 11.43 -0.13 -13.87
CA ARG A 93 12.04 1.17 -14.20
C ARG A 93 12.24 2.12 -13.01
N VAL A 94 11.45 2.03 -11.94
CA VAL A 94 11.54 2.98 -10.82
C VAL A 94 12.41 2.43 -9.70
N PHE A 95 12.00 1.33 -9.05
CA PHE A 95 12.70 0.82 -7.87
C PHE A 95 14.13 0.37 -8.17
N LYS A 96 14.33 -0.32 -9.29
CA LYS A 96 15.66 -0.82 -9.70
C LYS A 96 16.66 0.31 -10.00
N ASN A 97 16.17 1.47 -10.44
CA ASN A 97 17.04 2.56 -10.92
C ASN A 97 17.15 3.71 -9.90
N TYR A 98 16.48 3.63 -8.75
CA TYR A 98 16.62 4.65 -7.72
C TYR A 98 17.99 4.53 -7.04
N GLN A 99 18.78 5.60 -7.12
CA GLN A 99 20.14 5.63 -6.57
C GLN A 99 20.22 6.62 -5.40
N THR A 100 20.78 6.16 -4.29
CA THR A 100 21.06 6.99 -3.11
C THR A 100 22.20 6.37 -2.31
N PRO A 101 23.09 7.18 -1.69
CA PRO A 101 24.08 6.65 -0.75
C PRO A 101 23.45 6.19 0.58
N ASP A 102 22.20 6.59 0.87
CA ASP A 102 21.53 6.22 2.12
C ASP A 102 21.01 4.76 2.08
N HIS A 103 21.68 3.88 2.84
CA HIS A 103 21.30 2.49 3.00
C HIS A 103 19.93 2.28 3.67
N HIS A 104 19.45 3.22 4.49
CA HIS A 104 18.11 3.12 5.06
C HIS A 104 17.06 3.26 3.96
N THR A 105 17.18 4.29 3.11
CA THR A 105 16.29 4.49 1.96
C THR A 105 16.33 3.29 1.00
N LEU A 106 17.51 2.73 0.69
CA LEU A 106 17.60 1.54 -0.17
C LEU A 106 16.86 0.32 0.40
N ARG A 107 16.94 0.11 1.73
CA ARG A 107 16.19 -0.97 2.40
C ARG A 107 14.68 -0.76 2.27
N LYS A 108 14.19 0.47 2.49
CA LYS A 108 12.76 0.79 2.35
C LYS A 108 12.27 0.63 0.91
N ILE A 109 13.07 1.03 -0.08
CA ILE A 109 12.76 0.81 -1.49
C ILE A 109 12.67 -0.69 -1.82
N SER A 110 13.58 -1.50 -1.28
CA SER A 110 13.53 -2.95 -1.45
C SER A 110 12.25 -3.55 -0.83
N SER A 111 11.88 -3.12 0.38
CA SER A 111 10.62 -3.52 1.02
C SER A 111 9.40 -3.15 0.16
N LEU A 112 9.33 -1.90 -0.33
CA LEU A 112 8.26 -1.43 -1.22
C LEU A 112 8.18 -2.25 -2.52
N ALA A 113 9.33 -2.53 -3.14
CA ALA A 113 9.39 -3.35 -4.35
C ALA A 113 8.85 -4.76 -4.12
N ASN A 114 9.16 -5.39 -2.98
CA ASN A 114 8.63 -6.70 -2.63
C ASN A 114 7.11 -6.67 -2.38
N SER A 115 6.59 -5.65 -1.70
CA SER A 115 5.14 -5.48 -1.54
C SER A 115 4.44 -5.30 -2.89
N PHE A 116 5.01 -4.51 -3.81
CA PHE A 116 4.48 -4.33 -5.17
C PHE A 116 4.54 -5.63 -5.99
N LEU A 117 5.61 -6.42 -5.81
CA LEU A 117 5.75 -7.71 -6.46
C LEU A 117 4.69 -8.72 -5.97
N ALA A 118 4.34 -8.69 -4.68
CA ALA A 118 3.25 -9.52 -4.14
C ALA A 118 1.92 -9.17 -4.83
N ILE A 119 1.56 -7.89 -4.89
CA ILE A 119 0.35 -7.44 -5.61
C ILE A 119 0.39 -7.86 -7.09
N LYS A 120 1.54 -7.70 -7.76
CA LYS A 120 1.69 -8.13 -9.16
C LYS A 120 1.47 -9.64 -9.34
N LYS A 121 1.89 -10.47 -8.38
CA LYS A 121 1.66 -11.91 -8.40
C LYS A 121 0.18 -12.23 -8.25
N ASP A 122 -0.51 -11.57 -7.32
CA ASP A 122 -1.96 -11.77 -7.13
C ASP A 122 -2.74 -11.36 -8.38
N LEU A 123 -2.39 -10.22 -8.98
CA LEU A 123 -2.99 -9.79 -10.24
C LEU A 123 -2.71 -10.71 -11.42
N ARG A 124 -1.64 -11.52 -11.37
CA ARG A 124 -1.33 -12.52 -12.42
C ARG A 124 -2.37 -13.64 -12.47
N LEU A 125 -3.03 -13.91 -11.34
CA LEU A 125 -4.06 -14.95 -11.19
C LEU A 125 -5.43 -14.49 -11.67
N CYS A 126 -5.57 -13.20 -11.99
CA CYS A 126 -6.66 -12.71 -12.80
C CYS A 126 -6.30 -13.02 -14.27
#